data_AF-A0A536VCF9-F1
#
_entry.id   AF-A0A536VCF9-F1
#
_cell.length_a   1.000
_cell.length_b   1.000
_cell.length_c   1.000
_cell.angle_alpha   90.00
_cell.angle_beta   90.00
_cell.angle_gamma   90.00
#
_symmetry.space_group_name_H-M   'P 1'
#
loop_
_entity.id
_entity.type
_entity.pdbx_description
1 polymer ?
#
loop_
_entity_poly.entity_id
_entity_poly.type
_entity_poly.pdbx_seq_one_letter_code
_entity_poly.pdbx_strand_id
1 'polypeptide(L)'
;MSPLPDVPLRRRLFLLAAVAIVPLAAMSGLGLLAMVQQHREQAERAGLDVTRALATAVDAELRRSTAVLETLATSPALDAGDTAAFNERARRVMAGRPHWRTVILADARGKVLVNTGFP
;
A
#
# COMPACT_ATOMS: atom_id res chain seq x y z
N MET A 1 41.50 37.27 -55.06
CA MET A 1 42.28 36.55 -54.03
C MET A 1 41.51 36.66 -52.72
N SER A 2 40.55 35.79 -52.49
CA SER A 2 39.70 35.83 -51.30
C SER A 2 40.56 35.47 -50.07
N PRO A 3 40.60 36.28 -49.00
CA PRO A 3 41.32 35.91 -47.79
C PRO A 3 40.65 34.68 -47.19
N LEU A 4 41.41 33.59 -47.07
CA LEU A 4 40.98 32.42 -46.32
C LEU A 4 40.86 32.85 -44.86
N PRO A 5 39.70 32.65 -44.21
CA PRO A 5 39.50 33.10 -42.84
C PRO A 5 40.54 32.46 -41.92
N ASP A 6 41.36 33.28 -41.26
CA ASP A 6 42.29 32.84 -40.22
C ASP A 6 41.49 32.32 -39.04
N VAL A 7 41.23 31.01 -39.03
CA VAL A 7 40.63 30.35 -37.89
C VAL A 7 41.72 30.24 -36.82
N PRO A 8 41.58 30.94 -35.67
CA PRO A 8 42.63 30.93 -34.65
C PRO A 8 42.92 29.49 -34.21
N LEU A 9 44.20 29.13 -34.07
CA LEU A 9 44.66 27.78 -33.73
C LEU A 9 43.95 27.18 -32.50
N ARG A 10 43.62 28.06 -31.53
CA ARG A 10 42.78 27.73 -30.35
C ARG A 10 41.42 27.13 -30.74
N ARG A 11 40.75 27.64 -31.77
CA ARG A 11 39.44 27.16 -32.23
C ARG A 11 39.54 25.78 -32.88
N ARG A 12 40.62 25.48 -33.60
CA ARG A 12 40.88 24.14 -34.18
C ARG A 12 41.14 23.09 -33.10
N LEU A 13 41.94 23.44 -32.09
CA LEU A 13 42.17 22.57 -30.93
C LEU A 13 40.88 22.34 -30.12
N PHE A 14 40.06 23.38 -29.95
CA PHE A 14 38.77 23.27 -29.27
C PHE A 14 37.79 22.37 -30.02
N LEU A 15 37.73 22.47 -31.35
CA LEU A 15 36.91 21.60 -32.20
C LEU A 15 37.34 20.13 -32.09
N LEU A 16 38.64 19.84 -32.11
CA LEU A 16 39.16 18.47 -31.95
C LEU A 16 38.83 17.89 -30.57
N ALA A 17 39.02 18.68 -29.51
CA ALA A 17 38.64 18.28 -28.16
C ALA A 17 37.13 18.04 -28.03
N ALA A 18 36.31 18.91 -28.61
CA ALA A 18 34.85 18.77 -28.60
C ALA A 18 34.41 17.50 -29.36
N VAL A 19 34.97 17.21 -30.52
CA VAL A 19 34.64 15.99 -31.30
C VAL A 19 35.00 14.72 -30.54
N ALA A 20 36.06 14.72 -29.72
CA ALA A 20 36.43 13.57 -28.90
C ALA A 20 35.57 13.43 -27.63
N ILE A 21 35.22 14.53 -26.97
CA ILE A 21 34.55 14.52 -25.65
C ILE A 21 33.03 14.45 -25.77
N VAL A 22 32.44 15.14 -26.76
CA VAL A 22 30.97 15.23 -26.91
C VAL A 22 30.30 13.87 -27.09
N PRO A 23 30.80 12.92 -27.91
CA PRO A 23 30.16 11.61 -28.08
C PRO A 23 30.12 10.81 -26.77
N LEU A 24 31.22 10.84 -26.01
CA LEU A 24 31.30 10.19 -24.70
C LEU A 24 30.34 10.83 -23.70
N ALA A 25 30.28 12.16 -23.65
CA ALA A 25 29.35 12.89 -22.80
C ALA A 25 27.89 12.62 -23.19
N ALA A 26 27.58 12.57 -24.49
CA ALA A 26 26.25 12.27 -25.00
C ALA A 26 25.81 10.85 -24.64
N MET A 27 26.67 9.86 -24.84
CA MET A 27 26.38 8.47 -24.51
C MET A 27 26.20 8.27 -23.00
N SER A 28 27.01 8.93 -22.18
CA SER A 28 26.84 8.94 -20.72
C SER A 28 25.53 9.62 -20.30
N GLY A 29 25.19 10.76 -20.90
CA GLY A 29 23.93 11.47 -20.63
C GLY A 29 22.69 10.66 -21.00
N LEU A 30 22.69 10.02 -22.18
CA LEU A 30 21.60 9.13 -22.61
C LEU A 30 21.46 7.92 -21.68
N GLY A 31 22.58 7.31 -21.28
CA GLY A 31 22.57 6.20 -20.33
C GLY A 31 21.99 6.60 -18.97
N LEU A 32 22.36 7.78 -18.45
CA LEU A 32 21.80 8.32 -17.22
C LEU A 32 20.28 8.58 -17.33
N LEU A 33 19.81 9.15 -18.44
CA LEU A 33 18.39 9.39 -18.66
C LEU A 33 17.59 8.08 -18.71
N ALA A 34 18.10 7.07 -19.42
CA ALA A 34 17.48 5.74 -19.49
C ALA A 34 17.42 5.08 -18.10
N MET A 35 18.51 5.20 -17.32
CA MET A 35 18.57 4.67 -15.96
C MET A 35 17.56 5.38 -15.03
N VAL A 36 17.43 6.71 -15.12
CA VAL A 36 16.44 7.47 -14.33
C VAL A 36 15.01 7.06 -14.68
N GLN A 37 14.72 6.82 -15.96
CA GLN A 37 13.41 6.33 -16.39
C GLN A 37 13.11 4.93 -15.84
N GLN A 38 14.09 4.01 -15.89
CA GLN A 38 13.94 2.68 -15.29
C GLN A 38 13.71 2.74 -13.78
N HIS A 39 14.42 3.60 -13.05
CA HIS A 39 14.21 3.77 -11.62
C HIS A 39 12.83 4.31 -11.28
N ARG A 40 12.27 5.22 -12.10
CA ARG A 40 10.90 5.72 -11.91
C ARG A 40 9.87 4.61 -12.07
N GLU A 41 9.95 3.82 -13.14
CA GLU A 41 9.02 2.70 -13.35
C GLU A 41 9.10 1.66 -12.22
N GLN A 42 10.31 1.36 -11.74
CA GLN A 42 10.50 0.44 -10.61
C GLN A 42 9.90 0.99 -9.32
N ALA A 43 10.08 2.29 -9.04
CA ALA A 43 9.51 2.93 -7.86
C ALA A 43 7.97 2.96 -7.89
N GLU A 44 7.38 3.23 -9.06
CA GLU A 44 5.92 3.19 -9.24
C GLU A 44 5.36 1.77 -9.04
N ARG A 45 6.00 0.76 -9.63
CA ARG A 45 5.60 -0.65 -9.46
C ARG A 45 5.72 -1.09 -8.01
N ALA A 46 6.82 -0.76 -7.33
CA ALA A 46 7.00 -1.06 -5.93
C ALA A 46 5.91 -0.42 -5.05
N GLY A 47 5.52 0.83 -5.34
CA GLY A 47 4.39 1.49 -4.67
C GLY A 47 3.08 0.72 -4.83
N LEU A 48 2.75 0.32 -6.06
CA LEU A 48 1.53 -0.45 -6.35
C LEU A 48 1.51 -1.82 -5.66
N ASP A 49 2.65 -2.52 -5.62
CA ASP A 49 2.74 -3.83 -4.99
C ASP A 49 2.55 -3.74 -3.47
N VAL A 50 3.12 -2.71 -2.83
CA VAL A 50 2.88 -2.43 -1.40
C VAL A 50 1.41 -2.14 -1.13
N THR A 51 0.77 -1.28 -1.95
CA THR A 51 -0.67 -0.99 -1.80
C THR A 51 -1.53 -2.25 -1.95
N ARG A 52 -1.25 -3.11 -2.93
CA ARG A 52 -1.99 -4.39 -3.09
C ARG A 52 -1.78 -5.33 -1.92
N ALA A 53 -0.55 -5.44 -1.42
CA ALA A 53 -0.25 -6.27 -0.26
C ALA A 53 -1.01 -5.80 0.98
N LEU A 54 -1.05 -4.49 1.22
CA LEU A 54 -1.83 -3.89 2.31
C LEU A 54 -3.33 -4.10 2.14
N ALA A 55 -3.88 -3.87 0.94
CA ALA A 55 -5.30 -4.12 0.66
C ALA A 55 -5.66 -5.58 0.94
N THR A 56 -4.83 -6.53 0.49
CA THR A 56 -5.02 -7.96 0.74
C THR A 56 -4.98 -8.29 2.23
N ALA A 57 -4.06 -7.69 2.98
CA ALA A 57 -3.95 -7.90 4.42
C ALA A 57 -5.17 -7.35 5.20
N VAL A 58 -5.65 -6.16 4.84
CA VAL A 58 -6.86 -5.55 5.41
C VAL A 58 -8.08 -6.43 5.12
N ASP A 59 -8.26 -6.85 3.87
CA ASP A 59 -9.33 -7.75 3.45
C ASP A 59 -9.32 -9.08 4.22
N ALA A 60 -8.13 -9.65 4.44
CA ALA A 60 -7.98 -10.88 5.21
C ALA A 60 -8.37 -10.68 6.68
N GLU A 61 -8.01 -9.54 7.29
CA GLU A 61 -8.37 -9.24 8.68
C GLU A 61 -9.87 -8.95 8.84
N LEU A 62 -10.48 -8.26 7.88
CA LEU A 62 -11.93 -8.06 7.84
C LEU A 62 -12.67 -9.39 7.73
N ARG A 63 -12.28 -10.26 6.78
CA ARG A 63 -12.88 -11.61 6.63
C ARG A 63 -12.73 -12.44 7.90
N ARG A 64 -11.56 -12.40 8.54
CA ARG A 64 -11.32 -13.10 9.83
C ARG A 64 -12.20 -12.55 10.95
N SER A 65 -12.44 -11.25 10.99
CA SER A 65 -13.34 -10.64 11.97
C SER A 65 -14.79 -11.03 11.72
N THR A 66 -15.25 -10.96 10.47
CA THR A 66 -16.60 -11.38 10.06
C THR A 66 -16.87 -12.84 10.38
N ALA A 67 -15.96 -13.77 10.05
CA ALA A 67 -16.14 -15.19 10.32
C ALA A 67 -16.39 -15.51 11.81
N VAL A 68 -15.77 -14.74 12.71
CA VAL A 68 -16.01 -14.90 14.15
C VAL A 68 -17.34 -14.29 14.58
N LEU A 69 -17.73 -13.15 14.00
CA LEU A 69 -19.06 -12.59 14.23
C LEU A 69 -20.17 -13.51 13.70
N GLU A 70 -19.96 -14.17 12.56
CA GLU A 70 -20.86 -15.21 12.03
C GLU A 70 -20.96 -16.38 13.00
N THR A 71 -19.84 -16.86 13.53
CA THR A 71 -19.83 -17.93 14.55
C THR A 71 -20.61 -17.53 15.81
N LEU A 72 -20.50 -16.27 16.24
CA LEU A 72 -21.30 -15.74 17.35
C LEU A 72 -22.78 -15.63 16.98
N ALA A 73 -23.10 -15.25 15.74
CA ALA A 73 -24.46 -15.13 15.23
C ALA A 73 -25.16 -16.49 15.08
N THR A 74 -24.41 -17.58 14.90
CA THR A 74 -24.94 -18.96 14.90
C THR A 74 -24.88 -19.61 16.29
N SER A 75 -24.73 -18.83 17.36
CA SER A 75 -24.68 -19.36 18.73
C SER A 75 -26.07 -19.88 19.15
N PRO A 76 -26.16 -21.09 19.76
CA PRO A 76 -27.42 -21.62 20.29
C PRO A 76 -28.10 -20.72 21.33
N ALA A 77 -27.34 -19.83 21.98
CA ALA A 77 -27.87 -18.85 22.91
C ALA A 77 -28.86 -17.88 22.23
N LEU A 78 -28.67 -17.57 20.95
CA LEU A 78 -29.58 -16.71 20.19
C LEU A 78 -30.87 -17.44 19.84
N ASP A 79 -30.80 -18.73 19.49
CA ASP A 79 -31.97 -19.57 19.21
C ASP A 79 -32.85 -19.75 20.46
N ALA A 80 -32.23 -19.84 21.64
CA ALA A 80 -32.91 -19.92 22.93
C ALA A 80 -33.40 -18.57 23.47
N GLY A 81 -33.06 -17.45 22.81
CA GLY A 81 -33.34 -16.10 23.30
C GLY A 81 -32.55 -15.69 24.56
N ASP A 82 -31.49 -16.44 24.91
CA ASP A 82 -30.66 -16.19 26.08
C ASP A 82 -29.54 -15.19 25.76
N THR A 83 -29.88 -13.91 25.89
CA THR A 83 -28.93 -12.80 25.69
C THR A 83 -27.81 -12.77 26.73
N ALA A 84 -28.01 -13.34 27.92
CA ALA A 84 -27.00 -13.37 28.97
C ALA A 84 -25.89 -14.39 28.62
N ALA A 85 -26.27 -15.59 28.20
CA ALA A 85 -25.33 -16.59 27.70
C ALA A 85 -24.58 -16.11 26.45
N PHE A 86 -25.25 -15.38 25.55
CA PHE A 86 -24.58 -14.73 24.42
C PHE A 86 -23.53 -13.70 24.89
N ASN A 87 -23.88 -12.82 25.84
CA ASN A 87 -22.96 -11.81 26.37
C ASN A 87 -21.69 -12.46 26.95
N GLU A 88 -21.83 -13.52 27.74
CA GLU A 88 -20.66 -14.26 28.24
C GLU A 88 -19.80 -14.86 27.13
N ARG A 89 -20.44 -15.48 26.13
CA ARG A 89 -19.73 -16.06 24.97
C ARG A 89 -18.96 -14.97 24.21
N ALA A 90 -19.60 -13.83 23.96
CA ALA A 90 -19.00 -12.68 23.29
C ALA A 90 -17.81 -12.11 24.08
N ARG A 91 -17.94 -11.94 25.41
CA ARG A 91 -16.85 -11.50 26.29
C ARG A 91 -15.66 -12.47 26.26
N ARG A 92 -15.89 -13.79 26.26
CA ARG A 92 -14.82 -14.79 26.13
C ARG A 92 -14.11 -14.72 24.79
N VAL A 93 -14.85 -14.52 23.69
CA VAL A 93 -14.25 -14.34 22.35
C VAL A 93 -13.40 -13.06 22.30
N MET A 94 -13.90 -11.97 22.89
CA MET A 94 -13.15 -10.71 22.97
C MET A 94 -11.86 -10.82 23.78
N ALA A 95 -11.83 -11.63 24.84
CA ALA A 95 -10.61 -11.85 25.62
C ALA A 95 -9.45 -12.42 24.76
N GLY A 96 -9.75 -13.17 23.69
CA GLY A 96 -8.76 -13.65 22.72
C GLY A 96 -8.44 -12.67 21.60
N ARG A 97 -9.05 -11.48 21.58
CA ARG A 97 -8.99 -10.51 20.47
C ARG A 97 -8.76 -9.09 21.00
N PRO A 98 -7.52 -8.72 21.37
CA PRO A 98 -7.24 -7.44 22.04
C PRO A 98 -7.60 -6.20 21.20
N HIS A 99 -7.69 -6.33 19.88
CA HIS A 99 -8.08 -5.25 18.96
C HIS A 99 -9.59 -4.96 18.98
N TRP A 100 -10.40 -5.86 19.56
CA TRP A 100 -11.85 -5.71 19.60
C TRP A 100 -12.26 -4.88 20.81
N ARG A 101 -12.93 -3.75 20.56
CA ARG A 101 -13.42 -2.86 21.63
C ARG A 101 -14.75 -3.31 22.22
N THR A 102 -15.69 -3.74 21.37
CA THR A 102 -17.03 -4.15 21.80
C THR A 102 -17.67 -5.04 20.73
N VAL A 103 -18.62 -5.87 21.16
CA VAL A 103 -19.53 -6.66 20.34
C VAL A 103 -20.94 -6.25 20.75
N ILE A 104 -21.76 -5.91 19.77
CA ILE A 104 -23.13 -5.44 19.96
C ILE A 104 -24.07 -6.43 19.29
N LEU A 105 -25.07 -6.91 20.02
CA LEU A 105 -26.21 -7.65 19.48
C LEU A 105 -27.39 -6.70 19.39
N ALA A 106 -28.00 -6.60 18.22
CA ALA A 106 -29.21 -5.82 18.00
C ALA A 106 -30.32 -6.70 17.39
N ASP A 107 -31.57 -6.40 17.71
CA ASP A 107 -32.72 -7.03 17.06
C ASP A 107 -32.92 -6.50 15.64
N ALA A 108 -33.87 -7.09 14.90
CA ALA A 108 -34.20 -6.70 13.52
C ALA A 108 -34.73 -5.26 13.39
N ARG A 109 -35.10 -4.61 14.50
CA ARG A 109 -35.55 -3.21 14.56
C ARG A 109 -34.41 -2.27 14.96
N GLY A 110 -33.20 -2.78 15.13
CA GLY A 110 -32.02 -2.03 15.55
C GLY A 110 -31.94 -1.77 17.05
N LYS A 111 -32.83 -2.36 17.87
CA LYS A 111 -32.74 -2.24 19.32
C LYS A 111 -31.57 -3.07 19.83
N VAL A 112 -30.65 -2.42 20.53
CA VAL A 112 -29.52 -3.09 21.17
C VAL A 112 -30.03 -3.99 22.30
N LEU A 113 -29.71 -5.28 22.21
CA LEU A 113 -30.02 -6.32 23.19
C LEU A 113 -28.83 -6.61 24.12
N VAL A 114 -27.62 -6.61 23.55
CA VAL A 114 -26.36 -6.83 24.29
C VAL A 114 -25.32 -5.84 23.81
N ASN A 115 -24.55 -5.31 24.74
CA ASN A 115 -23.36 -4.53 24.46
C ASN A 115 -22.26 -4.93 25.44
N THR A 116 -21.19 -5.55 24.95
CA THR A 116 -20.08 -6.01 25.80
C THR A 116 -19.17 -4.88 26.29
N GLY A 117 -19.35 -3.66 25.78
CA GLY A 117 -18.59 -2.47 26.16
C GLY A 117 -19.07 -1.83 27.48
N PHE A 118 -20.18 -2.32 28.03
CA PHE A 118 -20.72 -1.88 29.32
C PHE A 118 -20.88 -3.10 30.26
N PRO A 119 -20.84 -2.90 31.60
CA PRO A 119 -20.99 -3.95 32.60
C PRO A 119 -22.30 -4.73 32.49
#